data_AF-A0A5S9IJB1-F1
#
_entry.id   AF-A0A5S9IJB1-F1
#
_cell.length_a   1.000
_cell.length_b   1.000
_cell.length_c   1.000
_cell.angle_alpha   90.00
_cell.angle_beta   90.00
_cell.angle_gamma   90.00
#
_symmetry.space_group_name_H-M   'P 1'
#
loop_
_entity.id
_entity.type
_entity.pdbx_description
1 polymer ?
#
loop_
_entity_poly.entity_id
_entity_poly.type
_entity_poly.pdbx_seq_one_letter_code
_entity_poly.pdbx_strand_id
1 'polypeptide(L)'
;MDESHVSRLHKKLHARAGRSGNLEKLKGLEEQFVHSWNWVEDLYRAHPCYNEVVAFMNSMRAKGYHKCLRAGQSMWVLMLSRALHHGLSQDQPYVYFCFSKNEMTAGFCDKTKKELTFPTIELTPEIESWLNDLRYRMIT
;
A
#
# COMPACT_ATOMS: atom_id res chain seq x y z
N MET A 1 -20.12 13.17 10.81
CA MET A 1 -19.86 12.45 9.55
C MET A 1 -20.95 11.41 9.38
N ASP A 2 -21.74 11.52 8.31
CA ASP A 2 -22.97 10.74 8.13
C ASP A 2 -22.66 9.34 7.57
N GLU A 3 -22.89 8.31 8.40
CA GLU A 3 -22.76 6.88 8.04
C GLU A 3 -23.61 6.48 6.82
N SER A 4 -24.64 7.27 6.48
CA SER A 4 -25.51 7.03 5.32
C SER A 4 -24.79 7.20 3.98
N HIS A 5 -23.76 8.05 3.92
CA HIS A 5 -23.02 8.32 2.68
C HIS A 5 -21.99 7.23 2.37
N VAL A 6 -21.30 6.73 3.39
CA VAL A 6 -20.33 5.62 3.28
C VAL A 6 -21.07 4.32 2.91
N SER A 7 -22.24 4.09 3.51
CA SER A 7 -23.12 2.94 3.19
C SER A 7 -23.63 2.98 1.74
N ARG A 8 -23.93 4.18 1.20
CA ARG A 8 -24.33 4.36 -0.21
C ARG A 8 -23.18 4.15 -1.20
N LEU A 9 -21.95 4.53 -0.84
CA LEU A 9 -20.76 4.27 -1.67
C LEU A 9 -20.40 2.78 -1.69
N HIS A 10 -20.48 2.10 -0.54
CA HIS A 10 -20.33 0.64 -0.47
C HIS A 10 -21.41 -0.10 -1.29
N LYS A 11 -22.67 0.32 -1.21
CA LYS A 11 -23.76 -0.27 -2.02
C LYS A 11 -23.61 -0.03 -3.53
N LYS A 12 -23.10 1.13 -3.95
CA LYS A 12 -22.88 1.42 -5.38
C LYS A 12 -21.74 0.60 -6.00
N LEU A 13 -20.72 0.23 -5.21
CA LEU A 13 -19.69 -0.72 -5.64
C LEU A 13 -20.25 -2.15 -5.80
N HIS A 14 -21.18 -2.57 -4.93
CA HIS A 14 -21.81 -3.89 -5.02
C HIS A 14 -22.87 -4.01 -6.14
N ALA A 15 -23.55 -2.93 -6.52
CA ALA A 15 -24.63 -2.97 -7.51
C ALA A 15 -24.16 -3.14 -8.97
N ARG A 16 -22.85 -3.03 -9.26
CA ARG A 16 -22.29 -3.20 -10.61
C ARG A 16 -21.59 -4.55 -10.82
N ALA A 17 -21.50 -5.39 -9.79
CA ALA A 17 -20.83 -6.68 -9.87
C ALA A 17 -21.81 -7.77 -10.36
N GLY A 18 -21.73 -8.09 -11.64
CA GLY A 18 -22.20 -9.38 -12.13
C GLY A 18 -21.53 -10.54 -11.37
N ARG A 19 -22.38 -11.34 -10.71
CA ARG A 19 -22.29 -12.76 -10.30
C ARG A 19 -20.89 -13.40 -10.20
N SER A 20 -20.54 -13.82 -8.97
CA SER A 20 -19.55 -14.85 -8.56
C SER A 20 -18.11 -14.74 -9.09
N GLY A 21 -17.88 -14.64 -10.40
CA GLY A 21 -16.54 -14.58 -11.00
C GLY A 21 -15.77 -13.29 -10.69
N ASN A 22 -16.44 -12.18 -10.38
CA ASN A 22 -15.77 -10.95 -9.93
C ASN A 22 -15.29 -11.04 -8.48
N LEU A 23 -15.98 -11.79 -7.62
CA LEU A 23 -15.59 -11.95 -6.22
C LEU A 23 -14.37 -12.86 -6.08
N GLU A 24 -14.32 -13.96 -6.85
CA GLU A 24 -13.15 -14.84 -6.90
C GLU A 24 -11.92 -14.15 -7.47
N LYS A 25 -12.09 -13.34 -8.53
CA LYS A 25 -11.00 -12.48 -9.05
C LYS A 25 -10.48 -11.50 -8.01
N LEU A 26 -11.37 -10.87 -7.24
CA LEU A 26 -10.97 -9.95 -6.17
C LEU A 26 -10.25 -10.66 -5.02
N LYS A 27 -10.69 -11.87 -4.64
CA LYS A 27 -10.00 -12.70 -3.65
C LYS A 27 -8.62 -13.12 -4.13
N GLY A 28 -8.49 -13.59 -5.37
CA GLY A 28 -7.20 -13.97 -5.94
C GLY A 28 -6.24 -12.79 -6.08
N LEU A 29 -6.77 -11.56 -6.23
CA LEU A 29 -5.94 -10.35 -6.21
C LEU A 29 -5.48 -9.99 -4.79
N GLU A 30 -6.39 -10.06 -3.80
CA GLU A 30 -6.04 -9.86 -2.39
C GLU A 30 -4.91 -10.80 -1.98
N GLU A 31 -5.03 -12.09 -2.30
CA GLU A 31 -4.00 -13.11 -2.01
C GLU A 31 -2.65 -12.77 -2.65
N GLN A 32 -2.63 -12.28 -3.90
CA GLN A 32 -1.40 -11.82 -4.56
C GLN A 32 -0.77 -10.62 -3.84
N PHE A 33 -1.57 -9.68 -3.36
CA PHE A 33 -1.07 -8.55 -2.60
C PHE A 33 -0.52 -9.01 -1.25
N VAL A 34 -1.25 -9.86 -0.51
CA VAL A 34 -0.75 -10.42 0.74
C VAL A 34 0.57 -11.17 0.53
N HIS A 35 0.67 -11.97 -0.53
CA HIS A 35 1.89 -12.67 -0.89
C HIS A 35 3.05 -11.71 -1.18
N SER A 36 2.78 -10.62 -1.91
CA SER A 36 3.81 -9.60 -2.20
C SER A 36 4.35 -8.95 -0.93
N TRP A 37 3.52 -8.71 0.08
CA TRP A 37 3.97 -8.17 1.36
C TRP A 37 4.87 -9.13 2.11
N ASN A 38 4.51 -10.41 2.16
CA ASN A 38 5.33 -11.43 2.83
C ASN A 38 6.70 -11.57 2.16
N TRP A 39 6.72 -11.56 0.82
CA TRP A 39 7.96 -11.63 0.06
C TRP A 39 8.87 -10.41 0.30
N VAL A 40 8.31 -9.19 0.32
CA VAL A 40 9.08 -7.98 0.61
C VAL A 40 9.61 -7.97 2.05
N GLU A 41 8.81 -8.39 3.02
CA GLU A 41 9.21 -8.48 4.43
C GLU A 41 10.42 -9.40 4.62
N ASP A 42 10.44 -10.55 3.92
CA ASP A 42 11.57 -11.48 3.94
C ASP A 42 12.88 -10.86 3.42
N LEU A 43 12.80 -9.95 2.45
CA LEU A 43 13.96 -9.27 1.89
C LEU A 43 14.57 -8.23 2.84
N TYR A 44 13.77 -7.68 3.73
CA TYR A 44 14.25 -6.78 4.77
C TYR A 44 14.99 -7.49 5.91
N ARG A 45 15.00 -8.83 5.97
CA ARG A 45 15.70 -9.58 7.05
C ARG A 45 17.19 -9.24 7.19
N ALA A 46 17.84 -8.85 6.09
CA ALA A 46 19.25 -8.44 6.10
C ALA A 46 19.44 -6.91 6.29
N HIS A 47 18.36 -6.15 6.37
CA HIS A 47 18.42 -4.69 6.52
C HIS A 47 18.77 -4.32 7.97
N PRO A 48 19.65 -3.33 8.20
CA PRO A 48 20.03 -2.91 9.55
C PRO A 48 18.85 -2.45 10.43
N CYS A 49 17.80 -1.92 9.82
CA CYS A 49 16.56 -1.46 10.49
C CYS A 49 15.42 -2.49 10.39
N TYR A 50 15.73 -3.79 10.31
CA TYR A 50 14.73 -4.82 10.07
C TYR A 50 13.55 -4.74 11.05
N ASN A 51 13.83 -4.60 12.36
CA ASN A 51 12.79 -4.61 13.38
C ASN A 51 11.83 -3.42 13.24
N GLU A 52 12.36 -2.23 12.97
CA GLU A 52 11.60 -1.00 12.78
C GLU A 52 10.77 -1.06 11.51
N VAL A 53 11.34 -1.55 10.41
CA VAL A 53 10.63 -1.73 9.14
C VAL A 53 9.50 -2.74 9.28
N VAL A 54 9.73 -3.87 9.97
CA VAL A 54 8.70 -4.88 10.22
C VAL A 54 7.59 -4.32 11.11
N ALA A 55 7.92 -3.57 12.17
CA ALA A 55 6.93 -2.90 13.02
C ALA A 55 6.07 -1.89 12.23
N PHE A 56 6.70 -1.14 11.32
CA PHE A 56 6.01 -0.23 10.41
C PHE A 56 5.10 -0.97 9.42
N MET A 57 5.58 -2.05 8.80
CA MET A 57 4.78 -2.91 7.93
C MET A 57 3.59 -3.52 8.68
N ASN A 58 3.78 -3.98 9.91
CA ASN A 58 2.73 -4.52 10.76
C ASN A 58 1.67 -3.47 11.12
N SER A 59 2.08 -2.23 11.37
CA SER A 59 1.15 -1.10 11.57
C SER A 59 0.25 -0.88 10.35
N MET A 60 0.82 -0.98 9.14
CA MET A 60 0.04 -0.92 7.90
C MET A 60 -0.85 -2.15 7.68
N ARG A 61 -0.38 -3.35 8.05
CA ARG A 61 -1.17 -4.59 7.97
C ARG A 61 -2.39 -4.53 8.88
N ALA A 62 -2.25 -4.00 10.10
CA ALA A 62 -3.35 -3.80 11.03
C ALA A 62 -4.47 -2.91 10.46
N LYS A 63 -4.15 -2.00 9.53
CA LYS A 63 -5.13 -1.16 8.81
C LYS A 63 -5.64 -1.78 7.50
N GLY A 64 -5.16 -2.97 7.15
CA GLY A 64 -5.61 -3.74 5.99
C GLY A 64 -4.95 -3.36 4.67
N TYR A 65 -3.87 -2.56 4.66
CA TYR A 65 -3.23 -2.12 3.41
C TYR A 65 -2.67 -3.28 2.58
N HIS A 66 -2.17 -4.33 3.23
CA HIS A 66 -1.69 -5.56 2.58
C HIS A 66 -2.71 -6.29 1.70
N LYS A 67 -4.00 -5.99 1.88
CA LYS A 67 -5.09 -6.60 1.10
C LYS A 67 -5.45 -5.79 -0.14
N CYS A 68 -5.03 -4.53 -0.18
CA CYS A 68 -5.42 -3.59 -1.24
C CYS A 68 -4.25 -2.91 -1.94
N LEU A 69 -3.04 -2.96 -1.39
CA LEU A 69 -1.83 -2.42 -2.00
C LEU A 69 -0.84 -3.55 -2.24
N ARG A 70 -0.28 -3.58 -3.43
CA ARG A 70 0.85 -4.45 -3.75
C ARG A 70 2.12 -3.86 -3.14
N ALA A 71 2.91 -4.71 -2.49
CA ALA A 71 4.26 -4.36 -2.08
C ALA A 71 5.27 -4.78 -3.16
N GLY A 72 6.26 -3.94 -3.38
CA GLY A 72 7.48 -4.28 -4.12
C GLY A 72 8.68 -3.63 -3.45
N GLN A 73 9.87 -3.94 -3.94
CA GLN A 73 11.07 -3.20 -3.57
C GLN A 73 11.93 -2.83 -4.77
N SER A 74 12.73 -1.79 -4.59
CA SER A 74 13.88 -1.46 -5.41
C SER A 74 15.07 -1.22 -4.50
N MET A 75 16.05 -2.13 -4.49
CA MET A 75 17.10 -2.16 -3.46
C MET A 75 16.48 -2.16 -2.04
N TRP A 76 16.79 -1.18 -1.21
CA TRP A 76 16.25 -1.02 0.15
C TRP A 76 14.99 -0.13 0.22
N VAL A 77 14.42 0.24 -0.92
CA VAL A 77 13.22 1.07 -1.00
C VAL A 77 11.98 0.20 -1.04
N LEU A 78 11.09 0.35 -0.06
CA LEU A 78 9.77 -0.28 -0.06
C LEU A 78 8.85 0.55 -0.95
N MET A 79 8.10 -0.09 -1.84
CA MET A 79 7.17 0.59 -2.73
C MET A 79 5.79 -0.04 -2.59
N LEU A 80 4.77 0.79 -2.39
CA LEU A 80 3.37 0.39 -2.33
C LEU A 80 2.59 1.03 -3.48
N SER A 81 1.84 0.21 -4.20
CA SER A 81 1.04 0.68 -5.35
C SER A 81 -0.23 -0.13 -5.53
N ARG A 82 -1.03 0.24 -6.53
CA ARG A 82 -2.20 -0.54 -7.00
C ARG A 82 -1.88 -1.38 -8.24
N ALA A 83 -0.60 -1.68 -8.50
CA ALA A 83 -0.18 -2.48 -9.65
C ALA A 83 -0.66 -3.92 -9.55
N LEU A 84 -1.23 -4.41 -10.66
CA LEU A 84 -1.55 -5.84 -10.80
C LEU A 84 -0.28 -6.68 -10.92
N HIS A 85 0.64 -6.25 -11.78
CA HIS A 85 1.82 -7.02 -12.16
C HIS A 85 3.09 -6.48 -11.50
N HIS A 86 4.21 -7.20 -11.67
CA HIS A 86 5.51 -6.72 -11.25
C HIS A 86 5.93 -5.51 -12.10
N GLY A 87 6.59 -4.54 -11.46
CA GLY A 87 6.97 -3.27 -12.08
C GLY A 87 5.88 -2.21 -11.95
N LEU A 88 6.27 -0.96 -12.20
CA LEU A 88 5.37 0.18 -12.25
C LEU A 88 5.27 0.68 -13.67
N SER A 89 4.06 0.95 -14.13
CA SER A 89 3.87 1.69 -15.39
C SER A 89 4.30 3.14 -15.22
N GLN A 90 4.64 3.82 -16.32
CA GLN A 90 5.26 5.16 -16.31
C GLN A 90 4.47 6.23 -15.52
N ASP A 91 3.14 6.12 -15.49
CA ASP A 91 2.25 7.05 -14.79
C ASP A 91 1.55 6.43 -13.58
N GLN A 92 2.02 5.28 -13.13
CA GLN A 92 1.39 4.54 -12.06
C GLN A 92 1.70 5.20 -10.71
N PRO A 93 0.66 5.60 -9.94
CA PRO A 93 0.90 6.18 -8.61
C PRO A 93 1.45 5.14 -7.64
N TYR A 94 2.43 5.55 -6.83
CA TYR A 94 2.98 4.73 -5.76
C TYR A 94 3.44 5.59 -4.58
N VAL A 95 3.48 4.98 -3.40
CA VAL A 95 4.18 5.51 -2.22
C VAL A 95 5.46 4.71 -2.08
N TYR A 96 6.57 5.38 -1.81
CA TYR A 96 7.82 4.71 -1.52
C TYR A 96 8.35 5.10 -0.14
N PHE A 97 9.18 4.24 0.44
CA PHE A 97 9.82 4.43 1.73
C PHE A 97 11.28 4.02 1.65
N CYS A 98 12.17 4.94 2.01
CA CYS A 98 13.59 4.71 2.19
C CYS A 98 13.92 4.74 3.68
N PHE A 99 14.57 3.71 4.19
CA PHE A 99 14.87 3.57 5.63
C PHE A 99 16.36 3.75 5.89
N SER A 100 16.71 4.46 6.97
CA SER A 100 18.11 4.66 7.37
C SER A 100 18.22 4.81 8.88
N LYS A 101 18.96 3.91 9.55
CA LYS A 101 19.15 3.83 11.02
C LYS A 101 17.83 3.90 11.80
N ASN A 102 17.25 5.09 11.98
CA ASN A 102 15.97 5.34 12.65
C ASN A 102 15.04 6.30 11.88
N GLU A 103 15.47 6.80 10.73
CA GLU A 103 14.74 7.76 9.91
C GLU A 103 14.08 7.07 8.72
N MET A 104 13.02 7.70 8.23
CA MET A 104 12.30 7.27 7.05
C MET A 104 12.06 8.47 6.13
N THR A 105 12.52 8.39 4.89
CA THR A 105 12.01 9.25 3.83
C THR A 105 10.87 8.54 3.15
N ALA A 106 9.69 9.17 3.14
CA ALA A 106 8.53 8.67 2.42
C ALA A 106 8.16 9.65 1.32
N GLY A 107 7.78 9.12 0.15
CA GLY A 107 7.30 9.96 -0.94
C GLY A 107 6.08 9.38 -1.61
N PHE A 108 5.19 10.28 -2.05
CA PHE A 108 4.07 9.94 -2.90
C PHE A 108 4.37 10.39 -4.34
N CYS A 109 4.59 9.42 -5.20
CA CYS A 109 4.88 9.63 -6.61
C CYS A 109 3.60 9.53 -7.42
N ASP A 110 3.06 10.70 -7.75
CA ASP A 110 2.11 10.89 -8.84
C ASP A 110 2.56 12.10 -9.69
N LYS A 111 1.64 12.83 -10.33
CA LYS A 111 1.95 14.06 -11.08
C LYS A 111 2.55 15.18 -10.22
N THR A 112 2.29 15.17 -8.91
CA THR A 112 2.68 16.25 -7.99
C THR A 112 4.00 16.00 -7.27
N LYS A 113 4.42 14.73 -7.16
CA LYS A 113 5.62 14.25 -6.41
C LYS A 113 5.78 14.94 -5.04
N LYS A 114 5.34 14.27 -3.97
CA LYS A 114 5.51 14.74 -2.59
C LYS A 114 6.55 13.88 -1.89
N GLU A 115 7.35 14.47 -1.02
CA GLU A 115 8.38 13.77 -0.25
C GLU A 115 8.53 14.44 1.11
N LEU A 116 8.64 13.62 2.15
CA LEU A 116 8.83 14.04 3.53
C LEU A 116 9.82 13.08 4.21
N THR A 117 10.68 13.63 5.07
CA THR A 117 11.55 12.85 5.94
C THR A 117 11.03 12.90 7.37
N PHE A 118 10.94 11.73 7.99
CA PHE A 118 10.45 11.51 9.33
C PHE A 118 11.61 11.04 10.21
N PRO A 119 11.71 11.53 11.45
CA PRO A 119 12.78 11.14 12.38
C PRO A 119 12.60 9.74 12.96
N THR A 120 11.43 9.12 12.74
CA THR A 120 11.09 7.77 13.19
C THR A 120 10.48 6.97 12.04
N ILE A 121 10.66 5.65 12.08
CA ILE A 121 10.04 4.71 11.14
C ILE A 121 8.66 4.30 11.68
N GLU A 122 7.70 5.21 11.55
CA GLU A 122 6.35 5.05 12.11
C GLU A 122 5.26 5.43 11.09
N LEU A 123 4.09 4.83 11.25
CA LEU A 123 2.93 5.15 10.40
C LEU A 123 2.28 6.45 10.89
N THR A 124 2.60 7.54 10.22
CA THR A 124 2.06 8.88 10.52
C THR A 124 0.75 9.17 9.78
N PRO A 125 -0.07 10.13 10.25
CA PRO A 125 -1.28 10.54 9.55
C PRO A 125 -1.06 11.01 8.11
N GLU A 126 0.08 11.65 7.82
CA GLU A 126 0.46 12.09 6.48
C GLU A 126 0.66 10.89 5.55
N ILE A 127 1.38 9.86 6.00
CA ILE A 127 1.59 8.63 5.24
C ILE A 127 0.27 7.91 5.03
N GLU A 128 -0.57 7.81 6.06
CA GLU A 128 -1.90 7.21 5.94
C GLU A 128 -2.76 7.92 4.92
N SER A 129 -2.69 9.25 4.86
CA SER A 129 -3.40 10.04 3.85
C SER A 129 -2.98 9.62 2.44
N TRP A 130 -1.68 9.45 2.18
CA TRP A 130 -1.18 8.99 0.88
C TRP A 130 -1.56 7.54 0.57
N LEU A 131 -1.49 6.64 1.55
CA LEU A 131 -1.89 5.25 1.39
C LEU A 131 -3.39 5.09 1.15
N ASN A 132 -4.21 5.93 1.79
CA ASN A 132 -5.65 5.98 1.55
C ASN A 132 -5.96 6.51 0.16
N ASP A 133 -5.27 7.56 -0.31
CA ASP A 133 -5.41 8.04 -1.68
C ASP A 133 -5.10 6.93 -2.69
N LEU A 134 -3.98 6.20 -2.50
CA LEU A 134 -3.67 5.02 -3.32
C LEU A 134 -4.76 3.95 -3.27
N ARG A 135 -5.24 3.60 -2.08
CA ARG A 135 -6.22 2.53 -1.86
C ARG A 135 -7.50 2.74 -2.68
N TYR A 136 -7.95 3.98 -2.81
CA TYR A 136 -9.18 4.31 -3.53
C TYR A 136 -8.99 4.58 -5.03
N ARG A 137 -7.74 4.58 -5.52
CA ARG A 137 -7.46 4.62 -6.96
C ARG A 137 -7.80 3.28 -7.63
N MET A 138 -8.14 3.37 -8.92
CA MET A 138 -8.38 2.19 -9.74
C MET A 138 -7.11 1.34 -9.82
N ILE A 139 -7.31 0.02 -9.82
CA ILE A 139 -6.25 -0.94 -10.08
C ILE A 139 -5.85 -0.80 -11.54
N THR A 140 -4.55 -0.77 -11.79
CA THR A 140 -3.95 -0.59 -13.13
C THR A 140 -2.91 -1.66 -13.38
#